data_AF-A0A963E645-F1
#
_entry.id   AF-A0A963E645-F1
#
_cell.length_a   1.000
_cell.length_b   1.000
_cell.length_c   1.000
_cell.angle_alpha   90.00
_cell.angle_beta   90.00
_cell.angle_gamma   90.00
#
_symmetry.space_group_name_H-M   'P 1'
#
loop_
_entity.id
_entity.type
_entity.pdbx_description
1 polymer ?
#
loop_
_entity_poly.entity_id
_entity_poly.type
_entity_poly.pdbx_seq_one_letter_code
_entity_poly.pdbx_strand_id
1 'polypeptide(L)'
;MLSRFHLLNLHAFRLQVVKATENSSILKAALVCITGLLLLGGCAMTQPYGSFIQNPPPAFDQYSKVMADDVANQIGRLYPAATTQFDLRHNANDAFGQALIDKLRSDGFAVLENTSPENSFLAAIHSPEETENSNNTPIIEESIRNHGLKLGYIIDQSGDLYHVSILVEDQQLTRAFIVQSGQIQPAGLWVRKE
;
A
#
# COMPACT_ATOMS: atom_id res chain seq x y z
N MET A 1 47.60 -69.07 19.95
CA MET A 1 47.26 -67.85 19.16
C MET A 1 45.80 -67.91 18.78
N LEU A 2 44.88 -67.43 19.63
CA LEU A 2 43.49 -67.15 19.26
C LEU A 2 42.87 -66.42 20.45
N SER A 3 41.93 -65.50 20.20
CA SER A 3 41.25 -64.66 21.19
C SER A 3 41.95 -63.34 21.52
N ARG A 4 41.81 -62.36 20.61
CA ARG A 4 41.83 -60.93 20.96
C ARG A 4 41.25 -59.98 19.92
N PHE A 5 40.90 -60.44 18.72
CA PHE A 5 40.47 -59.54 17.63
C PHE A 5 38.96 -59.38 17.43
N HIS A 6 38.10 -60.01 18.23
CA HIS A 6 36.64 -59.97 17.99
C HIS A 6 35.89 -58.79 18.65
N LEU A 7 36.57 -57.96 19.45
CA LEU A 7 35.93 -56.84 20.20
C LEU A 7 35.88 -55.50 19.45
N LEU A 8 36.61 -55.34 18.33
CA LEU A 8 36.69 -54.06 17.60
C LEU A 8 35.56 -53.84 16.58
N ASN A 9 34.82 -54.89 16.20
CA ASN A 9 33.85 -54.77 15.09
C ASN A 9 32.45 -54.27 15.56
N LEU A 10 32.09 -54.47 16.84
CA LEU A 10 30.75 -54.08 17.33
C LEU A 10 30.60 -52.58 17.62
N HIS A 11 31.70 -51.88 17.88
CA HIS A 11 31.68 -50.43 18.17
C HIS A 11 31.49 -49.58 16.90
N ALA A 12 32.00 -50.04 15.76
CA ALA A 12 31.88 -49.34 14.48
C ALA A 12 30.45 -49.37 13.93
N PHE A 13 29.73 -50.49 14.10
CA PHE A 13 28.36 -50.64 13.61
C PHE A 13 27.35 -49.77 14.39
N ARG A 14 27.55 -49.60 15.70
CA ARG A 14 26.72 -48.72 16.54
C ARG A 14 26.89 -47.24 16.16
N LEU A 15 28.10 -46.78 15.82
CA LEU A 15 28.32 -45.37 15.44
C LEU A 15 27.64 -44.99 14.11
N GLN A 16 27.60 -45.90 13.12
CA GLN A 16 26.99 -45.60 11.82
C GLN A 16 25.46 -45.52 11.89
N VAL A 17 24.82 -46.36 12.72
CA VAL A 17 23.36 -46.33 12.90
C VAL A 17 22.91 -45.06 13.64
N VAL A 18 23.63 -44.67 14.71
CA VAL A 18 23.32 -43.43 15.47
C VAL A 18 23.46 -42.20 14.58
N LYS A 19 24.52 -42.13 13.77
CA LYS A 19 24.73 -41.03 12.82
C LYS A 19 23.60 -40.97 11.77
N ALA A 20 23.18 -42.10 11.20
CA ALA A 20 22.08 -42.11 10.22
C ALA A 20 20.72 -41.67 10.82
N THR A 21 20.43 -42.04 12.07
CA THR A 21 19.20 -41.63 12.77
C THR A 21 19.21 -40.17 13.18
N GLU A 22 20.37 -39.62 13.57
CA GLU A 22 20.55 -38.22 13.93
C GLU A 22 20.35 -37.32 12.70
N ASN A 23 20.91 -37.71 11.56
CA ASN A 23 20.77 -36.99 10.28
C ASN A 23 19.31 -36.92 9.82
N SER A 24 18.52 -37.99 10.01
CA SER A 24 17.10 -38.03 9.63
C SER A 24 16.23 -37.15 10.55
N SER A 25 16.54 -37.13 11.85
CA SER A 25 15.86 -36.26 12.82
C SER A 25 16.21 -34.79 12.59
N ILE A 26 17.46 -34.47 12.25
CA ILE A 26 17.89 -33.13 11.85
C ILE A 26 17.22 -32.70 10.54
N LEU A 27 17.09 -33.60 9.55
CA LEU A 27 16.41 -33.29 8.29
C LEU A 27 14.91 -33.01 8.48
N LYS A 28 14.23 -33.81 9.33
CA LYS A 28 12.82 -33.60 9.67
C LYS A 28 12.61 -32.32 10.46
N ALA A 29 13.46 -32.05 11.45
CA ALA A 29 13.43 -30.81 12.23
C ALA A 29 13.70 -29.58 11.34
N ALA A 30 14.67 -29.68 10.43
CA ALA A 30 14.95 -28.65 9.44
C ALA A 30 13.76 -28.42 8.49
N LEU A 31 13.12 -29.49 8.00
CA LEU A 31 11.96 -29.38 7.12
C LEU A 31 10.76 -28.75 7.84
N VAL A 32 10.49 -29.13 9.10
CA VAL A 32 9.44 -28.51 9.93
C VAL A 32 9.76 -27.04 10.22
N CYS A 33 11.02 -26.70 10.52
CA CYS A 33 11.45 -25.31 10.73
C CYS A 33 11.33 -24.47 9.46
N ILE A 34 11.71 -25.03 8.30
CA ILE A 34 11.58 -24.36 7.00
C ILE A 34 10.09 -24.14 6.67
N THR A 35 9.23 -25.16 6.83
CA THR A 35 7.78 -25.00 6.63
C THR A 35 7.17 -23.98 7.60
N GLY A 36 7.63 -23.95 8.85
CA GLY A 36 7.24 -22.92 9.83
C GLY A 36 7.63 -21.51 9.38
N LEU A 37 8.88 -21.31 8.96
CA LEU A 37 9.38 -20.00 8.53
C LEU A 37 8.66 -19.47 7.27
N LEU A 38 8.23 -20.34 6.35
CA LEU A 38 7.46 -19.93 5.18
C LEU A 38 6.03 -19.48 5.52
N LEU A 39 5.43 -19.99 6.60
CA LEU A 39 4.08 -19.62 7.04
C LEU A 39 4.03 -18.29 7.81
N LEU A 40 5.17 -17.79 8.31
CA LEU A 40 5.23 -16.52 9.05
C LEU A 40 5.54 -15.30 8.14
N GLY A 41 5.88 -15.50 6.86
CA GLY A 41 6.32 -14.42 5.96
C GLY A 41 5.21 -13.62 5.27
N GLY A 42 3.94 -13.78 5.66
CA GLY A 42 2.79 -13.37 4.83
C GLY A 42 2.05 -12.06 5.17
N CYS A 43 2.42 -11.32 6.22
CA CYS A 43 1.60 -10.19 6.70
C CYS A 43 2.37 -8.87 6.78
N ALA A 44 2.80 -8.28 5.66
CA ALA A 44 3.31 -6.89 5.69
C ALA A 44 3.18 -6.10 4.38
N MET A 45 2.67 -6.67 3.29
CA MET A 45 2.54 -5.95 2.02
C MET A 45 1.08 -5.54 1.76
N THR A 46 0.44 -4.90 2.73
CA THR A 46 -0.87 -4.25 2.51
C THR A 46 -0.60 -2.80 2.17
N GLN A 47 -0.88 -2.40 0.92
CA GLN A 47 -0.92 -0.98 0.56
C GLN A 47 -2.00 -0.33 1.43
N PRO A 48 -1.67 0.64 2.31
CA PRO A 48 -2.62 1.14 3.32
C PRO A 48 -3.70 2.06 2.77
N TYR A 49 -3.68 2.31 1.45
CA TYR A 49 -4.57 3.22 0.75
C TYR A 49 -5.07 2.58 -0.55
N GLY A 50 -6.24 3.00 -1.00
CA GLY A 50 -6.93 2.47 -2.18
C GLY A 50 -8.29 1.85 -1.85
N SER A 51 -8.85 1.16 -2.85
CA SER A 51 -10.08 0.39 -2.68
C SER A 51 -9.80 -1.01 -2.12
N PHE A 52 -10.47 -1.35 -1.02
CA PHE A 52 -10.45 -2.66 -0.35
C PHE A 52 -11.74 -3.46 -0.59
N ILE A 53 -12.50 -3.11 -1.62
CA ILE A 53 -13.73 -3.80 -1.99
C ILE A 53 -13.40 -5.17 -2.60
N GLN A 54 -13.81 -6.22 -1.89
CA GLN A 54 -13.63 -7.60 -2.32
C GLN A 54 -14.84 -8.03 -3.17
N ASN A 55 -14.59 -8.63 -4.33
CA ASN A 55 -15.62 -9.11 -5.25
C ASN A 55 -16.68 -8.02 -5.57
N PRO A 56 -16.26 -6.88 -6.17
CA PRO A 56 -17.18 -5.80 -6.46
C PRO A 56 -18.33 -6.26 -7.38
N PRO A 57 -19.57 -5.80 -7.14
CA PRO A 57 -20.68 -6.08 -8.05
C PRO A 57 -20.43 -5.44 -9.43
N PRO A 58 -21.09 -5.91 -10.51
CA PRO A 58 -20.91 -5.34 -11.86
C PRO A 58 -21.22 -3.84 -11.96
N ALA A 59 -22.06 -3.31 -11.07
CA ALA A 59 -22.40 -1.89 -11.00
C ALA A 59 -21.38 -1.03 -10.21
N PHE A 60 -20.32 -1.64 -9.69
CA PHE A 60 -19.38 -0.96 -8.79
C PHE A 60 -18.62 0.20 -9.45
N ASP A 61 -18.39 0.17 -10.76
CA ASP A 61 -17.76 1.30 -11.47
C ASP A 61 -18.66 2.55 -11.42
N GLN A 62 -19.97 2.38 -11.60
CA GLN A 62 -20.94 3.45 -11.43
C GLN A 62 -20.98 3.93 -9.98
N TYR A 63 -20.90 3.01 -9.02
CA TYR A 63 -20.90 3.37 -7.60
C TYR A 63 -19.66 4.18 -7.21
N SER A 64 -18.51 3.73 -7.70
CA SER A 64 -17.21 4.39 -7.54
C SER A 64 -17.25 5.81 -8.06
N LYS A 65 -17.85 6.02 -9.24
CA LYS A 65 -18.01 7.37 -9.81
C LYS A 65 -18.84 8.27 -8.91
N VAL A 66 -19.99 7.82 -8.42
CA VAL A 66 -20.87 8.65 -7.56
C VAL A 66 -20.19 8.99 -6.24
N MET A 67 -19.49 8.02 -5.62
CA MET A 67 -18.71 8.27 -4.41
C MET A 67 -17.57 9.27 -4.67
N ALA A 68 -16.85 9.12 -5.78
CA ALA A 68 -15.75 10.02 -6.17
C ALA A 68 -16.24 11.45 -6.46
N ASP A 69 -17.38 11.59 -7.15
CA ASP A 69 -18.02 12.89 -7.40
C ASP A 69 -18.38 13.59 -6.08
N ASP A 70 -18.97 12.87 -5.12
CA ASP A 70 -19.31 13.40 -3.80
C ASP A 70 -18.08 13.82 -2.99
N VAL A 71 -17.02 13.02 -3.05
CA VAL A 71 -15.72 13.31 -2.42
C VAL A 71 -15.10 14.58 -3.01
N ALA A 72 -15.02 14.69 -4.34
CA ALA A 72 -14.44 15.86 -4.99
C ALA A 72 -15.27 17.12 -4.69
N ASN A 73 -16.60 17.02 -4.68
CA ASN A 73 -17.47 18.12 -4.27
C ASN A 73 -17.18 18.56 -2.82
N GLN A 74 -16.90 17.63 -1.92
CA GLN A 74 -16.53 17.96 -0.55
C GLN A 74 -15.14 18.62 -0.47
N ILE A 75 -14.16 18.12 -1.23
CA ILE A 75 -12.84 18.74 -1.34
C ILE A 75 -12.97 20.18 -1.85
N GLY A 76 -13.79 20.41 -2.88
CA GLY A 76 -14.02 21.74 -3.47
C GLY A 76 -14.68 22.76 -2.54
N ARG A 77 -15.32 22.30 -1.45
CA ARG A 77 -15.83 23.19 -0.39
C ARG A 77 -14.76 23.60 0.62
N LEU A 78 -13.70 22.81 0.74
CA LEU A 78 -12.64 22.99 1.74
C LEU A 78 -11.39 23.65 1.14
N TYR A 79 -11.13 23.43 -0.14
CA TYR A 79 -9.94 23.89 -0.83
C TYR A 79 -10.31 24.66 -2.10
N PRO A 80 -9.70 25.84 -2.34
CA PRO A 80 -9.96 26.61 -3.55
C PRO A 80 -9.42 25.89 -4.79
N ALA A 81 -10.27 25.76 -5.81
CA ALA A 81 -9.86 25.31 -7.14
C ALA A 81 -8.80 26.24 -7.77
N ALA A 82 -8.06 25.76 -8.76
CA ALA A 82 -6.99 26.44 -9.50
C ALA A 82 -5.72 26.84 -8.70
N THR A 83 -5.79 26.87 -7.37
CA THR A 83 -4.65 27.22 -6.50
C THR A 83 -4.19 26.05 -5.63
N THR A 84 -4.99 24.98 -5.57
CA THR A 84 -4.66 23.77 -4.81
C THR A 84 -4.15 22.68 -5.75
N GLN A 85 -2.99 22.13 -5.42
CA GLN A 85 -2.46 20.89 -5.99
C GLN A 85 -2.61 19.76 -4.97
N PHE A 86 -3.02 18.58 -5.41
CA PHE A 86 -3.03 17.36 -4.62
C PHE A 86 -1.98 16.36 -5.12
N ASP A 87 -1.18 15.84 -4.19
CA ASP A 87 -0.18 14.81 -4.46
C ASP A 87 -0.68 13.48 -3.90
N LEU A 88 -0.97 12.51 -4.77
CA LEU A 88 -1.57 11.24 -4.34
C LEU A 88 -0.59 10.36 -3.56
N ARG A 89 -0.97 9.93 -2.36
CA ARG A 89 -0.13 9.09 -1.50
C ARG A 89 0.14 7.68 -2.05
N HIS A 90 -0.61 7.25 -3.06
CA HIS A 90 -0.49 5.94 -3.67
C HIS A 90 -0.91 5.98 -5.14
N ASN A 91 -0.59 4.90 -5.86
CA ASN A 91 -1.09 4.73 -7.21
C ASN A 91 -2.60 4.39 -7.18
N ALA A 92 -3.40 5.20 -7.86
CA ALA A 92 -4.87 5.14 -7.85
C ALA A 92 -5.39 4.37 -9.07
N ASN A 93 -4.99 3.11 -9.21
CA ASN A 93 -5.35 2.24 -10.34
C ASN A 93 -6.74 1.58 -10.22
N ASP A 94 -7.55 1.96 -9.23
CA ASP A 94 -8.90 1.44 -9.05
C ASP A 94 -9.97 2.38 -9.64
N ALA A 95 -11.18 1.86 -9.87
CA ALA A 95 -12.27 2.59 -10.52
C ALA A 95 -12.65 3.89 -9.80
N PHE A 96 -12.58 3.91 -8.46
CA PHE A 96 -12.85 5.12 -7.69
C PHE A 96 -11.70 6.12 -7.82
N GLY A 97 -10.46 5.65 -7.72
CA GLY A 97 -9.26 6.48 -7.86
C GLY A 97 -9.23 7.26 -9.17
N GLN A 98 -9.46 6.56 -10.27
CA GLN A 98 -9.55 7.17 -11.60
C GLN A 98 -10.68 8.19 -11.69
N ALA A 99 -11.89 7.83 -11.23
CA ALA A 99 -13.02 8.76 -11.22
C ALA A 99 -12.77 10.01 -10.36
N LEU A 100 -12.08 9.86 -9.22
CA LEU A 100 -11.74 10.97 -8.34
C LEU A 100 -10.73 11.91 -8.99
N ILE A 101 -9.68 11.36 -9.59
CA ILE A 101 -8.67 12.13 -10.33
C ILE A 101 -9.33 12.93 -11.45
N ASP A 102 -10.14 12.27 -12.28
CA ASP A 102 -10.84 12.89 -13.40
C ASP A 102 -11.73 14.04 -12.91
N LYS A 103 -12.48 13.80 -11.84
CA LYS A 103 -13.36 14.80 -11.27
C LYS A 103 -12.60 16.00 -10.71
N LEU A 104 -11.54 15.77 -9.91
CA LEU A 104 -10.71 16.84 -9.36
C LEU A 104 -10.09 17.70 -10.47
N ARG A 105 -9.57 17.09 -11.53
CA ARG A 105 -9.04 17.82 -12.69
C ARG A 105 -10.13 18.63 -13.39
N SER A 106 -11.31 18.04 -13.59
CA SER A 106 -12.44 18.73 -14.20
C SER A 106 -12.93 19.92 -13.38
N ASP A 107 -12.78 19.85 -12.05
CA ASP A 107 -13.10 20.93 -11.11
C ASP A 107 -11.97 21.97 -10.98
N GLY A 108 -10.87 21.79 -11.70
CA GLY A 108 -9.77 22.76 -11.78
C GLY A 108 -8.66 22.55 -10.75
N PHE A 109 -8.58 21.39 -10.10
CA PHE A 109 -7.45 21.03 -9.24
C PHE A 109 -6.28 20.47 -10.06
N ALA A 110 -5.05 20.76 -9.63
CA ALA A 110 -3.88 20.03 -10.10
C ALA A 110 -3.77 18.73 -9.30
N VAL A 111 -3.52 17.60 -9.97
CA VAL A 111 -3.38 16.28 -9.33
C VAL A 111 -2.12 15.60 -9.83
N LEU A 112 -1.17 15.40 -8.93
CA LEU A 112 0.06 14.65 -9.17
C LEU A 112 -0.15 13.19 -8.73
N GLU A 113 -0.04 12.27 -9.68
CA GLU A 113 -0.20 10.84 -9.45
C GLU A 113 1.16 10.20 -9.16
N ASN A 114 1.25 9.47 -8.04
CA ASN A 114 2.44 8.70 -7.72
C ASN A 114 2.39 7.37 -8.46
N THR A 115 2.85 7.39 -9.71
CA THR A 115 3.19 6.16 -10.43
C THR A 115 4.44 5.61 -9.76
N SER A 116 4.30 4.59 -8.93
CA SER A 116 5.45 3.85 -8.40
C SER A 116 6.31 3.46 -9.61
N PRO A 117 7.57 3.92 -9.70
CA PRO A 117 8.32 3.72 -10.92
C PRO A 117 8.72 2.26 -10.98
N GLU A 118 8.31 1.56 -12.02
CA GLU A 118 8.93 0.29 -12.41
C GLU A 118 10.42 0.47 -12.75
N ASN A 119 10.95 1.71 -12.76
CA ASN A 119 12.38 2.00 -12.78
C ASN A 119 12.69 3.33 -12.06
N SER A 120 12.86 3.30 -10.73
CA SER A 120 13.38 4.44 -9.92
C SER A 120 14.70 5.01 -10.46
N PHE A 121 15.41 4.24 -11.29
CA PHE A 121 16.62 4.66 -11.99
C PHE A 121 16.36 5.77 -13.03
N LEU A 122 15.23 5.75 -13.76
CA LEU A 122 14.96 6.75 -14.81
C LEU A 122 14.48 8.10 -14.25
N ALA A 123 13.93 8.11 -13.04
CA ALA A 123 13.57 9.33 -12.32
C ALA A 123 14.81 10.12 -11.86
N ALA A 124 15.93 9.43 -11.59
CA ALA A 124 17.21 10.07 -11.26
C ALA A 124 17.92 10.68 -12.49
N ILE A 125 17.63 10.19 -13.70
CA ILE A 125 18.24 10.67 -14.96
C ILE A 125 17.57 11.97 -15.48
N HIS A 126 16.31 12.23 -15.10
CA HIS A 126 15.57 13.45 -15.51
C HIS A 126 15.58 14.59 -14.47
N SER A 127 16.46 14.52 -13.46
CA SER A 127 16.79 15.72 -12.68
C SER A 127 17.61 16.63 -13.58
N PRO A 128 17.24 17.91 -13.80
CA PRO A 128 18.12 18.83 -14.49
C PRO A 128 19.44 18.87 -13.72
N GLU A 129 20.50 18.45 -14.39
CA GLU A 129 21.87 18.59 -13.94
C GLU A 129 22.21 20.09 -14.03
N GLU A 130 21.81 20.88 -13.03
CA GLU A 130 22.34 22.22 -12.84
C GLU A 130 23.79 22.11 -12.39
N THR A 131 24.67 22.01 -13.38
CA THR A 131 26.10 22.21 -13.21
C THR A 131 26.35 23.72 -13.20
N GLU A 132 26.26 24.37 -12.05
CA GLU A 132 26.91 25.69 -11.88
C GLU A 132 27.68 25.77 -10.56
N ASN A 133 29.00 25.61 -10.70
CA ASN A 133 29.98 26.16 -9.78
C ASN A 133 29.89 27.69 -9.77
N SER A 134 29.47 28.27 -8.66
CA SER A 134 30.19 29.39 -8.05
C SER A 134 29.60 29.76 -6.72
N ASN A 135 30.45 29.66 -5.69
CA ASN A 135 30.53 30.51 -4.50
C ASN A 135 29.26 31.30 -4.18
N ASN A 136 28.61 30.99 -3.06
CA ASN A 136 28.34 31.94 -1.96
C ASN A 136 27.51 31.28 -0.84
N THR A 137 27.93 31.57 0.39
CA THR A 137 27.18 31.77 1.64
C THR A 137 25.88 30.97 1.87
N PRO A 138 25.71 30.25 2.99
CA PRO A 138 24.43 29.63 3.35
C PRO A 138 23.45 30.73 3.75
N ILE A 139 22.78 31.33 2.77
CA ILE A 139 21.55 32.06 3.02
C ILE A 139 20.51 30.98 3.29
N ILE A 140 19.98 30.98 4.51
CA ILE A 140 18.77 30.25 4.88
C ILE A 140 17.63 30.93 4.11
N GLU A 141 17.56 30.66 2.82
CA GLU A 141 16.37 30.89 2.02
C GLU A 141 15.57 29.60 2.16
N GLU A 142 14.68 29.63 3.14
CA GLU A 142 13.60 28.67 3.30
C GLU A 142 13.01 28.36 1.92
N SER A 143 13.28 27.15 1.44
CA SER A 143 12.79 26.67 0.16
C SER A 143 11.27 26.54 0.25
N ILE A 144 10.56 27.63 0.00
CA ILE A 144 9.12 27.59 -0.29
C ILE A 144 8.98 27.05 -1.71
N ARG A 145 9.36 25.79 -1.90
CA ARG A 145 8.77 24.98 -2.97
C ARG A 145 7.37 24.68 -2.47
N ASN A 146 6.36 25.26 -3.12
CA ASN A 146 4.96 24.97 -2.83
C ASN A 146 4.73 23.47 -3.08
N HIS A 147 4.86 22.66 -2.03
CA HIS A 147 4.56 21.24 -2.07
C HIS A 147 3.03 21.08 -2.11
N GLY A 148 2.53 20.22 -3.01
CA GLY A 148 1.11 19.92 -3.12
C GLY A 148 0.59 19.25 -1.84
N LEU A 149 -0.72 19.36 -1.59
CA LEU A 149 -1.36 18.73 -0.44
C LEU A 149 -1.41 17.21 -0.64
N LYS A 150 -0.88 16.44 0.30
CA LYS A 150 -0.90 14.98 0.22
C LYS A 150 -2.33 14.47 0.37
N LEU A 151 -2.85 13.84 -0.67
CA LEU A 151 -4.19 13.24 -0.72
C LEU A 151 -4.09 11.71 -0.74
N GLY A 152 -4.81 11.04 0.14
CA GLY A 152 -5.01 9.59 0.09
C GLY A 152 -6.48 9.24 0.33
N TYR A 153 -6.88 8.05 -0.09
CA TYR A 153 -8.21 7.54 0.20
C TYR A 153 -8.18 6.07 0.61
N ILE A 154 -9.22 5.65 1.32
CA ILE A 154 -9.50 4.28 1.71
C ILE A 154 -10.97 4.03 1.44
N ILE A 155 -11.27 2.95 0.72
CA ILE A 155 -12.64 2.48 0.53
C ILE A 155 -12.77 1.08 1.06
N ASP A 156 -13.73 0.86 1.94
CA ASP A 156 -14.08 -0.46 2.42
C ASP A 156 -15.61 -0.66 2.38
N GLN A 157 -16.03 -1.87 2.71
CA GLN A 157 -17.43 -2.22 2.84
C GLN A 157 -17.64 -2.99 4.14
N SER A 158 -18.67 -2.63 4.89
CA SER A 158 -19.16 -3.42 6.03
C SER A 158 -20.67 -3.61 5.91
N GLY A 159 -21.09 -4.86 5.69
CA GLY A 159 -22.49 -5.15 5.35
C GLY A 159 -22.90 -4.44 4.06
N ASP A 160 -23.98 -3.66 4.14
CA ASP A 160 -24.56 -2.95 2.98
C ASP A 160 -24.03 -1.51 2.82
N LEU A 161 -23.08 -1.11 3.67
CA LEU A 161 -22.49 0.22 3.67
C LEU A 161 -21.07 0.20 3.08
N TYR A 162 -20.84 1.13 2.15
CA TYR A 162 -19.52 1.49 1.67
C TYR A 162 -19.01 2.66 2.50
N HIS A 163 -17.77 2.59 2.99
CA HIS A 163 -17.13 3.72 3.67
C HIS A 163 -16.06 4.30 2.77
N VAL A 164 -16.07 5.62 2.66
CA VAL A 164 -14.99 6.37 2.02
C VAL A 164 -14.34 7.22 3.09
N SER A 165 -13.04 7.03 3.28
CA SER A 165 -12.20 7.91 4.08
C SER A 165 -11.21 8.62 3.18
N ILE A 166 -11.18 9.95 3.22
CA ILE A 166 -10.15 10.76 2.58
C ILE A 166 -9.21 11.32 3.63
N LEU A 167 -7.92 11.37 3.29
CA LEU A 167 -6.86 11.90 4.11
C LEU A 167 -6.20 13.03 3.33
N VAL A 168 -6.31 14.25 3.82
CA VAL A 168 -5.63 15.43 3.26
C VAL A 168 -4.70 15.95 4.35
N GLU A 169 -3.39 15.84 4.13
CA GLU A 169 -2.36 16.06 5.16
C GLU A 169 -2.67 15.28 6.45
N ASP A 170 -3.01 15.97 7.53
CA ASP A 170 -3.34 15.40 8.85
C ASP A 170 -4.84 15.35 9.11
N GLN A 171 -5.67 15.80 8.15
CA GLN A 171 -7.12 15.78 8.29
C GLN A 171 -7.70 14.52 7.65
N GLN A 172 -8.58 13.84 8.39
CA GLN A 172 -9.37 12.72 7.88
C GLN A 172 -10.84 13.10 7.83
N LEU A 173 -11.47 12.89 6.68
CA LEU A 173 -12.91 13.02 6.48
C LEU A 173 -13.47 11.68 6.04
N THR A 174 -14.58 11.28 6.65
CA THR A 174 -15.22 9.99 6.36
C THR A 174 -16.69 10.17 6.06
N ARG A 175 -17.20 9.40 5.10
CA ARG A 175 -18.61 9.31 4.77
C ARG A 175 -19.00 7.88 4.40
N ALA A 176 -20.20 7.47 4.84
CA ALA A 176 -20.80 6.20 4.46
C ALA A 176 -21.77 6.38 3.28
N PHE A 177 -21.89 5.35 2.46
CA PHE A 177 -22.80 5.25 1.32
C PHE A 177 -23.57 3.95 1.38
N ILE A 178 -24.81 3.96 0.89
CA ILE A 178 -25.68 2.80 0.84
C ILE A 178 -26.25 2.62 -0.56
N VAL A 179 -26.38 1.37 -1.01
CA VAL A 179 -27.05 1.04 -2.26
C VAL A 179 -28.54 0.82 -1.99
N GLN A 180 -29.37 1.63 -2.63
CA GLN A 180 -30.83 1.53 -2.58
C GLN A 180 -31.38 1.50 -4.00
N SER A 181 -32.21 0.51 -4.32
CA SER A 181 -32.80 0.36 -5.66
C SER A 181 -31.75 0.35 -6.80
N GLY A 182 -30.57 -0.21 -6.53
CA GLY A 182 -29.46 -0.28 -7.49
C GLY A 182 -28.70 1.03 -7.70
N GLN A 183 -29.02 2.10 -6.97
CA GLN A 183 -28.29 3.36 -6.99
C GLN A 183 -27.54 3.55 -5.66
N ILE A 184 -26.32 4.07 -5.70
CA ILE A 184 -25.57 4.41 -4.50
C ILE A 184 -25.87 5.86 -4.08
N GLN A 185 -26.02 6.10 -2.78
CA GLN A 185 -26.25 7.43 -2.24
C GLN A 185 -25.59 7.60 -0.86
N PRO A 186 -25.29 8.85 -0.44
CA PRO A 186 -24.75 9.09 0.89
C PRO A 186 -25.71 8.63 1.99
N ALA A 187 -25.19 7.91 2.97
CA ALA A 187 -25.93 7.44 4.15
C ALA A 187 -25.83 8.41 5.35
N GLY A 188 -25.18 9.57 5.18
CA GLY A 188 -25.01 10.57 6.25
C GLY A 188 -24.24 11.82 5.80
N LEU A 189 -23.89 12.67 6.76
CA LEU A 189 -23.02 13.83 6.56
C LEU A 189 -21.54 13.42 6.56
N TRP A 190 -20.68 14.29 6.02
CA TRP A 190 -19.24 14.17 6.19
C TRP A 190 -18.86 14.36 7.66
N VAL A 191 -18.07 13.44 8.20
CA VAL A 191 -17.54 13.50 9.57
C VAL A 191 -16.05 13.75 9.50
N ARG A 192 -15.57 14.74 10.25
CA ARG A 192 -14.15 15.02 10.43
C ARG A 192 -13.66 14.32 11.71
N LYS A 193 -12.50 13.67 11.61
CA LYS A 193 -11.80 13.16 12.79
C LYS A 193 -10.98 14.30 13.40
N GLU A 194 -11.20 14.56 14.69
CA GLU A 194 -10.44 15.51 15.53
C GLU A 194 -9.22 14.83 16.17
#